data_AF-A0A3G6ZK21-F1
#
_entry.id   AF-A0A3G6ZK21-F1
#
_cell.length_a   1.000
_cell.length_b   1.000
_cell.length_c   1.000
_cell.angle_alpha   90.00
_cell.angle_beta   90.00
_cell.angle_gamma   90.00
#
_symmetry.space_group_name_H-M   'P 1'
#
loop_
_entity.id
_entity.type
_entity.pdbx_description
1 polymer ?
#
loop_
_entity_poly.entity_id
_entity_poly.type
_entity_poly.pdbx_seq_one_letter_code
_entity_poly.pdbx_strand_id
1 'polypeptide(L)'
;MNVLWRTLLVHLLARLRLRREGWLTFQDVGRIRLTTLPTDIDVLRHMNNGRYLSLFDLGRWDLLVRTGMVDAMRRHGWYGVVSSETVTFRKSLELWQRFELQTRMLGHDDRALYLEHRALVRGEIYARAIIRIRMLKRSGGTLPHEELFAAVGRPEGMPDVEPWVHDWAAASALPSTRQPAPSDWS
;
A
#
# COMPACT_ATOMS: atom_id res chain seq x y z
N MET A 1 -5.60 -8.70 -17.68
CA MET A 1 -4.60 -9.62 -17.09
C MET A 1 -4.50 -9.37 -15.58
N ASN A 2 -4.79 -10.36 -14.74
CA ASN A 2 -4.84 -10.18 -13.29
C ASN A 2 -3.43 -10.34 -12.67
N VAL A 3 -3.09 -9.55 -11.64
CA VAL A 3 -1.77 -9.58 -10.97
C VAL A 3 -1.62 -10.74 -9.97
N LEU A 4 -2.66 -11.58 -9.82
CA LEU A 4 -2.74 -12.68 -8.86
C LEU A 4 -1.48 -13.56 -8.77
N TRP A 5 -0.92 -13.99 -9.90
CA TRP A 5 0.28 -14.81 -9.90
C TRP A 5 1.50 -14.10 -9.31
N ARG A 6 1.66 -12.81 -9.61
CA ARG A 6 2.72 -11.98 -9.02
C ARG A 6 2.47 -11.78 -7.53
N THR A 7 1.22 -11.61 -7.11
CA THR A 7 0.84 -11.53 -5.70
C THR A 7 1.21 -12.79 -4.95
N LEU A 8 0.85 -13.97 -5.46
CA LEU A 8 1.21 -15.26 -4.84
C LEU A 8 2.73 -15.45 -4.77
N LEU A 9 3.44 -15.13 -5.84
CA LEU A 9 4.91 -15.18 -5.88
C LEU A 9 5.54 -14.24 -4.84
N VAL A 10 5.06 -13.00 -4.75
CA VAL A 10 5.58 -12.03 -3.77
C VAL A 10 5.28 -12.46 -2.35
N HIS A 11 4.11 -13.06 -2.06
CA HIS A 11 3.84 -13.63 -0.73
C HIS A 11 4.83 -14.73 -0.37
N LEU A 12 5.12 -15.64 -1.30
CA LEU A 12 6.11 -16.70 -1.09
C LEU A 12 7.50 -16.11 -0.87
N LEU A 13 7.93 -15.19 -1.73
CA LEU A 13 9.23 -14.52 -1.65
C LEU A 13 9.37 -13.65 -0.41
N ALA A 14 8.29 -13.03 0.08
CA ALA A 14 8.27 -12.25 1.31
C ALA A 14 8.52 -13.15 2.53
N ARG A 15 7.92 -14.35 2.56
CA ARG A 15 8.20 -15.35 3.63
C ARG A 15 9.63 -15.87 3.58
N LEU A 16 10.17 -16.10 2.39
CA LEU A 16 11.58 -16.49 2.23
C LEU A 16 12.52 -15.35 2.67
N ARG A 17 12.20 -14.11 2.33
CA ARG A 17 12.96 -12.93 2.78
C ARG A 17 12.84 -12.71 4.27
N LEU A 18 11.67 -12.87 4.87
CA LEU A 18 11.49 -12.84 6.32
C LEU A 18 12.45 -13.83 7.02
N ARG A 19 12.59 -15.04 6.50
CA ARG A 19 13.53 -16.05 7.04
C ARG A 19 15.00 -15.67 6.87
N ARG A 20 15.35 -14.90 5.84
CA ARG A 20 16.74 -14.54 5.49
C ARG A 20 17.19 -13.20 6.06
N GLU A 21 16.30 -12.23 6.08
CA GLU A 21 16.55 -10.80 6.38
C GLU A 21 15.91 -10.38 7.71
N GLY A 22 15.02 -11.19 8.28
CA GLY A 22 14.34 -10.89 9.54
C GLY A 22 13.07 -10.04 9.39
N TRP A 23 12.50 -9.71 10.54
CA TRP A 23 11.31 -8.87 10.67
C TRP A 23 11.63 -7.42 10.33
N LEU A 24 10.64 -6.71 9.80
CA LEU A 24 10.67 -5.26 9.64
C LEU A 24 9.86 -4.62 10.78
N THR A 25 10.33 -3.47 11.25
CA THR A 25 9.56 -2.55 12.08
C THR A 25 8.65 -1.70 11.20
N PHE A 26 7.69 -0.99 11.79
CA PHE A 26 6.80 -0.09 11.06
C PHE A 26 7.50 1.12 10.43
N GLN A 27 8.69 1.49 10.92
CA GLN A 27 9.49 2.58 10.38
C GLN A 27 10.36 2.14 9.19
N ASP A 28 10.59 0.84 9.04
CA ASP A 28 11.46 0.32 8.01
C ASP A 28 10.85 0.46 6.61
N VAL A 29 11.74 0.57 5.62
CA VAL A 29 11.36 0.60 4.21
C VAL A 29 11.48 -0.80 3.63
N GLY A 30 10.33 -1.42 3.36
CA GLY A 30 10.24 -2.65 2.59
C GLY A 30 10.68 -2.42 1.15
N ARG A 31 11.54 -3.29 0.62
CA ARG A 31 12.11 -3.17 -0.74
C ARG A 31 11.89 -4.45 -1.51
N ILE A 32 11.23 -4.33 -2.66
CA ILE A 32 11.10 -5.45 -3.61
C ILE A 32 11.55 -5.01 -5.00
N ARG A 33 12.19 -5.91 -5.74
CA ARG A 33 12.60 -5.65 -7.13
C ARG A 33 11.61 -6.29 -8.07
N LEU A 34 11.15 -5.51 -9.04
CA LEU A 34 10.19 -5.94 -10.06
C LEU A 34 10.71 -5.58 -11.45
N THR A 35 10.17 -6.26 -12.46
CA THR A 35 10.39 -5.96 -13.86
C THR A 35 9.04 -5.61 -14.48
N THR A 36 9.02 -4.58 -15.33
CA THR A 36 7.84 -4.26 -16.16
C THR A 36 7.65 -5.35 -17.21
N LEU A 37 6.49 -5.97 -17.23
CA LEU A 37 6.14 -7.07 -18.14
C LEU A 37 5.21 -6.57 -19.27
N PRO A 38 5.02 -7.33 -20.36
CA PRO A 38 4.12 -6.94 -21.46
C PRO A 38 2.69 -6.71 -20.99
N THR A 39 2.29 -7.39 -19.91
CA THR A 39 0.96 -7.28 -19.28
C THR A 39 0.75 -5.98 -18.53
N ASP A 40 1.83 -5.24 -18.30
CA ASP A 40 1.84 -3.99 -17.54
C ASP A 40 1.89 -2.77 -18.47
N ILE A 41 2.15 -2.99 -19.77
CA ILE A 41 2.29 -1.94 -20.79
C ILE A 41 0.94 -1.65 -21.44
N ASP A 42 0.69 -0.38 -21.75
CA ASP A 42 -0.46 0.06 -22.55
C ASP A 42 -0.11 0.31 -24.03
N VAL A 43 -1.08 0.82 -24.78
CA VAL A 43 -0.93 1.12 -26.22
C VAL A 43 0.15 2.18 -26.52
N LEU A 44 0.50 3.01 -25.54
CA LEU A 44 1.54 4.03 -25.65
C LEU A 44 2.93 3.46 -25.32
N ARG A 45 3.04 2.14 -25.16
CA ARG A 45 4.29 1.38 -24.93
C ARG A 45 5.00 1.71 -23.62
N HIS A 46 4.28 2.28 -22.66
CA HIS A 46 4.77 2.48 -21.30
C HIS A 46 3.88 1.79 -20.28
N MET A 47 4.35 1.71 -19.04
CA MET A 47 3.58 1.19 -17.91
C MET A 47 2.25 1.92 -17.81
N ASN A 48 1.16 1.16 -17.82
CA ASN A 48 -0.18 1.70 -17.65
C ASN A 48 -0.32 2.32 -16.25
N ASN A 49 -0.98 3.48 -16.15
CA ASN A 49 -1.11 4.20 -14.88
C ASN A 49 -1.76 3.36 -13.76
N GLY A 50 -2.81 2.59 -14.07
CA GLY A 50 -3.46 1.70 -13.10
C GLY A 50 -2.60 0.50 -12.68
N ARG A 51 -1.58 0.15 -13.48
CA ARG A 51 -0.64 -0.93 -13.13
C ARG A 51 0.31 -0.54 -12.02
N TYR A 52 0.64 0.73 -11.85
CA TYR A 52 1.46 1.16 -10.72
C TYR A 52 0.80 0.78 -9.39
N LEU A 53 -0.47 1.11 -9.19
CA LEU A 53 -1.21 0.80 -7.96
C LEU A 53 -1.33 -0.71 -7.75
N SER A 54 -1.61 -1.46 -8.83
CA SER A 54 -1.63 -2.92 -8.80
C SER A 54 -0.29 -3.54 -8.38
N LEU A 55 0.84 -2.93 -8.78
CA LEU A 55 2.18 -3.39 -8.41
C LEU A 55 2.60 -2.90 -7.03
N PHE A 56 2.15 -1.73 -6.60
CA PHE A 56 2.39 -1.17 -5.27
C PHE A 56 1.78 -2.04 -4.18
N ASP A 57 0.62 -2.66 -4.45
CA ASP A 57 0.01 -3.68 -3.60
C ASP A 57 0.96 -4.84 -3.29
N LEU A 58 1.87 -5.21 -4.21
CA LEU A 58 2.87 -6.25 -3.96
C LEU A 58 3.85 -5.83 -2.85
N GLY A 59 4.28 -4.56 -2.87
CA GLY A 59 5.13 -4.00 -1.82
C GLY A 59 4.41 -3.91 -0.49
N ARG A 60 3.10 -3.57 -0.52
CA ARG A 60 2.25 -3.60 0.68
C ARG A 60 2.20 -5.00 1.30
N TRP A 61 2.00 -6.04 0.48
CA TRP A 61 2.01 -7.42 0.98
C TRP A 61 3.36 -7.83 1.56
N ASP A 62 4.48 -7.46 0.93
CA ASP A 62 5.82 -7.72 1.49
C ASP A 62 5.98 -7.09 2.87
N LEU A 63 5.58 -5.81 3.01
CA LEU A 63 5.62 -5.10 4.29
C LEU A 63 4.74 -5.79 5.34
N LEU A 64 3.47 -6.06 5.03
CA LEU A 64 2.53 -6.67 5.97
C LEU A 64 2.98 -8.08 6.43
N VAL A 65 3.59 -8.86 5.55
CA VAL A 65 4.14 -10.18 5.92
C VAL A 65 5.31 -10.01 6.87
N ARG A 66 6.23 -9.08 6.56
CA ARG A 66 7.47 -8.89 7.31
C ARG A 66 7.31 -8.08 8.61
N THR A 67 6.17 -7.43 8.83
CA THR A 67 5.81 -6.81 10.12
C THR A 67 4.92 -7.71 10.99
N GLY A 68 4.54 -8.90 10.51
CA GLY A 68 3.63 -9.80 11.23
C GLY A 68 2.16 -9.40 11.18
N MET A 69 1.85 -8.28 10.52
CA MET A 69 0.48 -7.78 10.35
C MET A 69 -0.42 -8.79 9.65
N VAL A 70 0.08 -9.53 8.64
CA VAL A 70 -0.71 -10.57 7.96
C VAL A 70 -1.19 -11.65 8.93
N ASP A 71 -0.35 -12.07 9.87
CA ASP A 71 -0.71 -13.13 10.81
C ASP A 71 -1.70 -12.62 11.86
N ALA A 72 -1.54 -11.39 12.34
CA ALA A 72 -2.53 -10.74 13.21
C ALA A 72 -3.89 -10.58 12.50
N MET A 73 -3.89 -10.08 11.27
CA MET A 73 -5.11 -9.94 10.46
C MET A 73 -5.84 -11.27 10.28
N ARG A 74 -5.10 -12.36 10.02
CA ARG A 74 -5.69 -13.71 9.90
C ARG A 74 -6.26 -14.20 11.21
N ARG A 75 -5.52 -14.09 12.32
CA ARG A 75 -5.94 -14.56 13.65
C ARG A 75 -7.19 -13.86 14.15
N HIS A 76 -7.29 -12.55 13.94
CA HIS A 76 -8.40 -11.73 14.45
C HIS A 76 -9.50 -11.45 13.41
N GLY A 77 -9.37 -11.99 12.19
CA GLY A 77 -10.33 -11.73 11.12
C GLY A 77 -10.39 -10.26 10.69
N TRP A 78 -9.26 -9.56 10.72
CA TRP A 78 -9.15 -8.17 10.27
C TRP A 78 -8.79 -8.11 8.79
N TYR A 79 -9.20 -7.02 8.13
CA TYR A 79 -8.83 -6.74 6.76
C TYR A 79 -8.72 -5.24 6.52
N GLY A 80 -7.82 -4.85 5.61
CA GLY A 80 -7.63 -3.46 5.20
C GLY A 80 -8.43 -3.14 3.95
N VAL A 81 -9.06 -1.97 3.93
CA VAL A 81 -9.73 -1.41 2.75
C VAL A 81 -9.07 -0.07 2.42
N VAL A 82 -8.61 0.08 1.18
CA VAL A 82 -8.11 1.36 0.67
C VAL A 82 -9.31 2.30 0.54
N SER A 83 -9.30 3.40 1.31
CA SER A 83 -10.36 4.41 1.26
C SER A 83 -10.08 5.49 0.22
N SER A 84 -8.81 5.81 0.02
CA SER A 84 -8.34 6.75 -0.99
C SER A 84 -6.87 6.48 -1.29
N GLU A 85 -6.46 6.77 -2.51
CA GLU A 85 -5.08 6.72 -2.94
C GLU A 85 -4.80 7.83 -3.95
N THR A 86 -3.61 8.40 -3.88
CA THR A 86 -3.13 9.39 -4.84
C THR A 86 -1.79 8.96 -5.38
N VAL A 87 -1.56 9.17 -6.67
CA VAL A 87 -0.34 8.79 -7.36
C VAL A 87 0.18 9.95 -8.19
N THR A 88 1.48 10.19 -8.09
CA THR A 88 2.21 11.20 -8.85
C THR A 88 3.25 10.50 -9.72
N PHE A 89 3.21 10.78 -11.02
CA PHE A 89 4.14 10.22 -12.01
C PHE A 89 5.18 11.28 -12.40
N ARG A 90 6.46 10.96 -12.22
CA ARG A 90 7.59 11.78 -12.68
C ARG A 90 8.12 11.30 -14.03
N LYS A 91 8.26 9.98 -14.19
CA LYS A 91 8.78 9.31 -15.39
C LYS A 91 8.05 7.99 -15.59
N SER A 92 7.87 7.59 -16.85
CA SER A 92 7.25 6.31 -17.20
C SER A 92 8.25 5.16 -17.13
N LEU A 93 7.80 3.99 -16.71
CA LEU A 93 8.54 2.75 -16.80
C LEU A 93 8.30 2.09 -18.16
N GLU A 94 9.36 1.62 -18.79
CA GLU A 94 9.35 0.95 -20.09
C GLU A 94 9.30 -0.58 -19.95
N LEU A 95 9.01 -1.26 -21.06
CA LEU A 95 8.99 -2.72 -21.13
C LEU A 95 10.37 -3.29 -20.75
N TRP A 96 10.37 -4.35 -19.93
CA TRP A 96 11.57 -5.02 -19.40
C TRP A 96 12.43 -4.18 -18.47
N GLN A 97 12.02 -2.97 -18.15
CA GLN A 97 12.71 -2.14 -17.19
C GLN A 97 12.57 -2.73 -15.80
N ARG A 98 13.71 -2.88 -15.11
CA ARG A 98 13.76 -3.26 -13.70
C ARG A 98 13.63 -2.01 -12.84
N PHE A 99 12.85 -2.10 -11.77
CA PHE A 99 12.68 -1.04 -10.80
C PHE A 99 12.60 -1.60 -9.38
N GLU A 100 12.96 -0.78 -8.41
CA GLU A 100 12.76 -1.05 -7.00
C GLU A 100 11.43 -0.43 -6.55
N LEU A 101 10.59 -1.23 -5.92
CA LEU A 101 9.43 -0.76 -5.19
C LEU A 101 9.79 -0.65 -3.72
N GLN A 102 9.81 0.59 -3.22
CA GLN A 102 9.91 0.90 -1.80
C GLN A 102 8.51 1.09 -1.23
N THR A 103 8.28 0.51 -0.05
CA THR A 103 7.03 0.65 0.70
C THR A 103 7.35 0.93 2.15
N ARG A 104 6.72 1.95 2.73
CA ARG A 104 6.83 2.24 4.16
C ARG A 104 5.50 2.74 4.72
N MET A 105 5.31 2.59 6.02
CA MET A 105 4.23 3.26 6.71
C MET A 105 4.62 4.74 6.91
N LEU A 106 3.70 5.66 6.62
CA LEU A 106 3.92 7.11 6.81
C LEU A 106 3.47 7.57 8.19
N GLY A 107 2.36 7.01 8.67
CA GLY A 107 1.77 7.36 9.96
C GLY A 107 0.35 6.84 10.03
N HIS A 108 -0.41 7.37 10.98
CA HIS A 108 -1.83 7.08 11.14
C HIS A 108 -2.55 8.33 11.64
N ASP A 109 -3.84 8.44 11.34
CA ASP A 109 -4.74 9.37 12.03
C ASP A 109 -5.59 8.58 13.06
N ASP A 110 -6.77 9.07 13.44
CA ASP A 110 -7.67 8.37 14.36
C ASP A 110 -8.39 7.17 13.71
N ARG A 111 -8.48 7.13 12.38
CA ARG A 111 -9.36 6.25 11.61
C ARG A 111 -8.67 5.42 10.53
N ALA A 112 -7.49 5.83 10.08
CA ALA A 112 -6.78 5.26 8.95
C ALA A 112 -5.27 5.25 9.14
N LEU A 113 -4.64 4.26 8.52
CA LEU A 113 -3.19 4.17 8.34
C LEU A 113 -2.81 4.77 6.99
N TYR A 114 -1.64 5.40 6.93
CA TYR A 114 -1.07 5.95 5.72
C TYR A 114 0.17 5.17 5.31
N LEU A 115 0.24 4.77 4.04
CA LEU A 115 1.41 4.12 3.46
C LEU A 115 1.92 4.94 2.28
N GLU A 116 3.23 4.87 2.06
CA GLU A 116 3.87 5.42 0.89
C GLU A 116 4.52 4.32 0.06
N HIS A 117 4.26 4.37 -1.24
CA HIS A 117 4.96 3.57 -2.23
C HIS A 117 5.79 4.47 -3.14
N ARG A 118 6.99 4.01 -3.49
CA ARG A 118 7.86 4.66 -4.48
C ARG A 118 8.38 3.62 -5.46
N ALA A 119 8.24 3.90 -6.75
CA ALA A 119 8.96 3.19 -7.80
C ALA A 119 10.26 3.94 -8.09
N LEU A 120 11.40 3.25 -7.96
CA LEU A 120 12.71 3.80 -8.19
C LEU A 120 13.46 3.07 -9.31
N VAL A 121 14.17 3.83 -10.12
CA VAL A 121 15.12 3.31 -11.10
C VAL A 121 16.45 4.02 -10.88
N ARG A 122 17.50 3.24 -10.62
CA ARG A 122 18.86 3.78 -10.36
C ARG A 122 18.86 4.89 -9.28
N GLY A 123 18.06 4.71 -8.23
CA GLY A 123 17.94 5.66 -7.12
C GLY A 123 17.01 6.85 -7.36
N GLU A 124 16.47 7.03 -8.57
CA GLU A 124 15.55 8.11 -8.89
C GLU A 124 14.07 7.68 -8.76
N ILE A 125 13.22 8.55 -8.21
CA ILE A 125 11.78 8.33 -8.14
C ILE A 125 11.16 8.48 -9.54
N TYR A 126 10.43 7.46 -9.98
CA TYR A 126 9.64 7.45 -11.21
C TYR A 126 8.17 7.69 -10.92
N ALA A 127 7.66 7.08 -9.85
CA ALA A 127 6.30 7.28 -9.38
C ALA A 127 6.26 7.21 -7.85
N ARG A 128 5.36 7.98 -7.24
CA ARG A 128 5.09 8.01 -5.80
C ARG A 128 3.60 7.86 -5.60
N ALA A 129 3.16 7.01 -4.67
CA ALA A 129 1.78 6.96 -4.24
C ALA A 129 1.66 7.04 -2.73
N ILE A 130 0.58 7.69 -2.27
CA ILE A 130 0.14 7.69 -0.89
C ILE A 130 -1.20 6.96 -0.82
N ILE A 131 -1.27 5.99 0.08
CA ILE A 131 -2.43 5.12 0.25
C ILE A 131 -2.99 5.35 1.65
N ARG A 132 -4.29 5.62 1.72
CA ARG A 132 -5.04 5.70 2.97
C ARG A 132 -5.85 4.42 3.16
N ILE A 133 -5.59 3.72 4.26
CA ILE A 133 -6.17 2.40 4.53
C ILE A 133 -6.96 2.43 5.83
N ARG A 134 -8.21 1.98 5.78
CA ARG A 134 -9.02 1.72 6.98
C ARG A 134 -8.98 0.23 7.30
N MET A 135 -8.79 -0.08 8.57
CA MET A 135 -8.84 -1.45 9.06
C MET A 135 -10.26 -1.77 9.54
N LEU A 136 -10.78 -2.93 9.12
CA LEU A 136 -12.12 -3.39 9.43
C LEU A 136 -12.07 -4.81 10.03
N LYS A 137 -13.13 -5.17 10.75
CA LYS A 137 -13.32 -6.51 11.30
C LYS A 137 -14.33 -7.28 10.46
N ARG A 138 -14.09 -8.57 10.21
CA ARG A 138 -15.08 -9.45 9.56
C ARG A 138 -16.36 -9.61 10.37
N SER A 139 -16.28 -9.47 11.69
CA SER A 139 -17.43 -9.41 12.59
C SER A 139 -18.30 -8.15 12.42
N GLY A 140 -17.86 -7.20 11.60
CA GLY A 140 -18.49 -5.90 11.40
C GLY A 140 -17.79 -4.78 12.15
N GLY A 141 -17.84 -3.58 11.56
CA GLY A 141 -17.29 -2.36 12.13
C GLY A 141 -15.82 -2.08 11.78
N THR A 142 -15.37 -0.90 12.20
CA THR A 142 -13.97 -0.46 12.07
C THR A 142 -13.12 -1.03 13.19
N LEU A 143 -11.85 -1.32 12.91
CA LEU A 143 -10.86 -1.70 13.91
C LEU A 143 -10.20 -0.44 14.49
N PRO A 144 -10.32 -0.15 15.80
CA PRO A 144 -9.59 0.93 16.44
C PRO A 144 -8.07 0.72 16.37
N HIS A 145 -7.30 1.79 16.22
CA HIS A 145 -5.85 1.70 16.17
C HIS A 145 -5.23 1.17 17.47
N GLU A 146 -5.83 1.44 18.63
CA GLU A 146 -5.36 0.89 19.91
C GLU A 146 -5.39 -0.64 19.91
N GLU A 147 -6.47 -1.24 19.40
CA GLU A 147 -6.61 -2.70 19.31
C GLU A 147 -5.63 -3.28 18.27
N LEU A 148 -5.46 -2.59 17.15
CA LEU A 148 -4.47 -2.95 16.15
C LEU A 148 -3.05 -2.96 16.75
N PHE A 149 -2.65 -1.85 17.37
CA PHE A 149 -1.30 -1.67 17.92
C PHE A 149 -1.04 -2.53 19.15
N ALA A 150 -2.07 -2.89 19.93
CA ALA A 150 -1.95 -3.89 20.98
C ALA A 150 -1.56 -5.27 20.43
N ALA A 151 -2.02 -5.63 19.22
CA ALA A 151 -1.75 -6.94 18.62
C ALA A 151 -0.44 -7.02 17.83
N VAL A 152 0.00 -5.91 17.24
CA VAL A 152 1.18 -5.88 16.35
C VAL A 152 2.35 -5.05 16.88
N GLY A 153 2.19 -4.43 18.04
CA GLY A 153 3.11 -3.43 18.58
C GLY A 153 2.77 -2.03 18.07
N ARG A 154 2.90 -1.04 18.96
CA ARG A 154 2.75 0.38 18.59
C ARG A 154 4.01 0.83 17.84
N PRO A 155 3.88 1.49 16.68
CA PRO A 155 4.98 2.21 16.08
C PRO A 155 5.43 3.32 17.03
N GLU A 156 6.48 3.11 17.82
CA GLU A 156 7.11 4.18 18.59
C GLU A 156 7.83 5.14 17.63
N GLY A 157 7.86 6.43 17.93
CA GLY A 157 8.66 7.42 17.17
C GLY A 157 8.26 7.63 15.72
N MET A 158 7.04 7.23 15.34
CA MET A 158 6.56 7.45 13.98
C MET A 158 6.26 8.94 13.77
N PRO A 159 6.76 9.56 12.69
CA PRO A 159 6.50 10.97 12.44
C PRO A 159 5.01 11.19 12.18
N ASP A 160 4.51 12.35 12.59
CA ASP A 160 3.20 12.80 12.16
C ASP A 160 3.16 12.91 10.64
N VAL A 161 2.03 12.53 10.06
CA VAL A 161 1.84 12.63 8.62
C VAL A 161 1.84 14.10 8.23
N GLU A 162 2.51 14.44 7.12
CA GLU A 162 2.57 15.83 6.64
C GLU A 162 1.16 16.42 6.47
N PRO A 163 0.92 17.69 6.84
CA PRO A 163 -0.42 18.30 6.86
C PRO A 163 -1.20 18.14 5.55
N TRP A 164 -0.52 18.29 4.40
CA TRP A 164 -1.16 18.18 3.09
C TRP A 164 -1.78 16.81 2.83
N VAL A 165 -1.29 15.74 3.48
CA VAL A 165 -1.85 14.39 3.35
C VAL A 165 -3.19 14.32 4.07
N HIS A 166 -3.31 15.00 5.22
CA HIS A 166 -4.59 15.14 5.92
C HIS A 166 -5.57 15.99 5.10
N ASP A 167 -5.10 17.10 4.53
CA ASP A 167 -5.91 17.96 3.67
C ASP A 167 -6.42 17.20 2.44
N TRP A 168 -5.55 16.43 1.79
CA TRP A 168 -5.92 15.55 0.68
C TRP A 168 -6.94 14.50 1.11
N ALA A 169 -6.71 13.83 2.25
CA ALA A 169 -7.60 12.78 2.74
C ALA A 169 -8.99 13.31 3.13
N ALA A 170 -9.08 14.56 3.57
CA ALA A 170 -10.35 15.25 3.83
C ALA A 170 -11.02 15.67 2.52
N ALA A 171 -10.27 16.30 1.60
CA ALA A 171 -10.78 16.80 0.33
C ALA A 171 -11.25 15.69 -0.61
N SER A 172 -10.63 14.51 -0.56
CA SER A 172 -10.97 13.36 -1.41
C SER A 172 -12.05 12.45 -0.81
N ALA A 173 -12.64 12.80 0.33
CA ALA A 173 -13.56 11.92 1.04
C ALA A 173 -14.93 11.89 0.37
N LEU A 174 -15.42 10.69 0.06
CA LEU A 174 -16.82 10.48 -0.32
C LEU A 174 -17.70 10.31 0.92
N PRO A 175 -19.03 10.52 0.80
CA PRO A 175 -19.98 10.21 1.86
C PRO A 175 -19.81 8.77 2.40
N SER A 176 -20.22 8.58 3.65
CA SER A 176 -20.23 7.25 4.25
C SER A 176 -21.05 6.28 3.41
N THR A 177 -20.69 4.99 3.37
CA THR A 177 -21.47 3.95 2.67
C THR A 177 -22.89 3.76 3.22
N ARG A 178 -23.21 4.41 4.35
CA ARG A 178 -24.57 4.48 4.94
C ARG A 178 -25.39 5.68 4.47
N GLN A 179 -24.78 6.59 3.72
CA GLN A 179 -25.41 7.79 3.19
C GLN A 179 -25.49 7.67 1.65
N PRO A 180 -26.52 8.24 1.01
CA PRO A 180 -26.56 8.34 -0.44
C PRO A 180 -25.38 9.16 -0.99
N ALA A 181 -24.83 8.72 -2.11
CA ALA A 181 -23.83 9.45 -2.90
C ALA A 181 -24.23 9.37 -4.38
N PRO A 182 -25.22 10.17 -4.82
CA PRO A 182 -25.73 10.13 -6.18
C PRO A 182 -24.66 10.55 -7.19
N SER A 183 -24.71 9.98 -8.39
CA SER A 183 -23.81 10.30 -9.50
C SER A 183 -24.43 11.41 -10.34
N ASP A 184 -24.32 12.65 -9.87
CA ASP A 184 -24.88 13.82 -10.53
C ASP A 184 -23.81 14.50 -11.41
N TRP A 185 -23.96 14.36 -12.73
CA TRP A 185 -23.11 15.00 -13.76
C TRP A 185 -23.79 16.18 -14.45
N SER A 186 -25.02 16.50 -14.04
CA SER A 186 -25.89 17.50 -14.64
C SER A 186 -25.36 18.92 -14.48
#